data_AF-A0A968WSE4-F1
#
_entry.id   AF-A0A968WSE4-F1
#
_cell.length_a   1.000
_cell.length_b   1.000
_cell.length_c   1.000
_cell.angle_alpha   90.00
_cell.angle_beta   90.00
_cell.angle_gamma   90.00
#
_symmetry.space_group_name_H-M   'P 1'
#
loop_
_entity.id
_entity.type
_entity.pdbx_description
1 polymer ?
#
loop_
_entity_poly.entity_id
_entity_poly.type
_entity_poly.pdbx_seq_one_letter_code
_entity_poly.pdbx_strand_id
1 'polypeptide(L)'
;MAEQLAEVSRNRNRIETLMAEVKKREDTISERDGEIAGLNNKIATLEGTILGHGDTEKKLGDQMAVREAEIDKLSKTLVSLNQSLQDRDSKLAALGDEMPAAVRAANIGGGDPEVAQDRLKRRIAELTNLSEQISHQRETSSLVGAGLGTGTLLVKPSGSNTVSVIETKQKLEEKIAEAEQENSVLQDEIKRLDEAWSEKLAQLQKSGKPRETAVAAKATSLRRKKTHARSAASPMSSPLHSASVPFKRISAAKARSRKPAAKRSNQCA
;
A
#
# COMPACT_ATOMS: atom_id res chain seq x y z
N MET A 1 -55.79 74.75 50.60
CA MET A 1 -55.34 75.15 49.24
C MET A 1 -53.82 75.16 49.10
N ALA A 2 -53.06 75.91 49.90
CA ALA A 2 -51.60 75.98 49.77
C ALA A 2 -50.88 74.62 49.99
N GLU A 3 -51.31 73.85 50.99
CA GLU A 3 -50.73 72.54 51.30
C GLU A 3 -50.94 71.51 50.18
N GLN A 4 -52.14 71.46 49.61
CA GLN A 4 -52.45 70.61 48.46
C GLN A 4 -51.59 70.95 47.23
N LEU A 5 -51.33 72.24 46.99
CA LEU A 5 -50.42 72.65 45.90
C LEU A 5 -48.98 72.20 46.14
N ALA A 6 -48.50 72.28 47.39
CA ALA A 6 -47.18 71.80 47.76
C ALA A 6 -47.06 70.27 47.60
N GLU A 7 -48.10 69.52 47.97
CA GLU A 7 -48.14 68.07 47.81
C GLU A 7 -48.19 67.66 46.33
N VAL A 8 -49.01 68.32 45.51
CA VAL A 8 -49.04 68.11 44.06
C VAL A 8 -47.67 68.39 43.43
N SER A 9 -46.97 69.44 43.87
CA SER A 9 -45.61 69.73 43.41
C SER A 9 -44.61 68.62 43.79
N ARG A 10 -44.67 68.10 45.02
CA ARG A 10 -43.84 66.96 45.45
C ARG A 10 -44.11 65.70 44.64
N ASN A 11 -45.39 65.37 44.43
CA ASN A 11 -45.80 64.21 43.64
C ASN A 11 -45.34 64.33 42.19
N ARG A 12 -45.45 65.52 41.59
CA ARG A 12 -44.93 65.81 40.26
C ARG A 12 -43.42 65.54 40.16
N ASN A 13 -42.64 66.09 41.09
CA ASN A 13 -41.18 65.87 41.11
C ASN A 13 -40.83 64.38 41.28
N ARG A 14 -41.61 63.65 42.09
CA ARG A 14 -41.42 62.21 42.28
C ARG A 14 -41.72 61.43 40.99
N ILE A 15 -42.79 61.78 40.29
CA ILE A 15 -43.16 61.18 39.00
C ILE A 15 -42.05 61.42 37.96
N GLU A 16 -41.55 62.66 37.85
CA GLU A 16 -40.48 63.00 36.92
C GLU A 16 -39.20 62.19 37.20
N THR A 17 -38.86 62.00 38.48
CA THR A 17 -37.72 61.15 38.89
C THR A 17 -37.93 59.68 38.51
N LEU A 18 -39.12 59.13 38.80
CA LEU A 18 -39.44 57.75 38.45
C LEU A 18 -39.45 57.51 36.94
N MET A 19 -39.94 58.49 36.16
CA MET A 19 -39.88 58.43 34.69
C MET A 19 -38.44 58.37 34.18
N ALA A 20 -37.54 59.18 34.74
CA ALA A 20 -36.11 59.13 34.38
C ALA A 20 -35.47 57.79 34.75
N GLU A 21 -35.81 57.22 35.92
CA GLU A 21 -35.33 55.89 36.33
C GLU A 21 -35.85 54.77 35.43
N VAL A 22 -37.13 54.80 35.06
CA VAL A 22 -37.74 53.83 34.12
C VAL A 22 -37.04 53.89 32.77
N LYS A 23 -36.86 55.09 32.21
CA LYS A 23 -36.16 55.27 30.93
C LYS A 23 -34.74 54.69 30.98
N LYS A 24 -33.99 54.97 32.06
CA LYS A 24 -32.64 54.42 32.25
C LYS A 24 -32.64 52.88 32.30
N ARG A 25 -33.64 52.28 32.96
CA ARG A 25 -33.78 50.81 33.01
C ARG A 25 -34.13 50.24 31.63
N GLU A 26 -35.02 50.88 30.88
CA GLU A 26 -35.35 50.49 29.50
C GLU A 26 -34.12 50.54 28.59
N ASP A 27 -33.31 51.60 28.67
CA ASP A 27 -32.06 51.71 27.91
C ASP A 27 -31.09 50.57 28.28
N THR A 28 -30.98 50.24 29.58
CA THR A 28 -30.13 49.14 30.06
C THR A 28 -30.63 47.78 29.57
N ILE A 29 -31.95 47.55 29.58
CA ILE A 29 -32.56 46.32 29.08
C ILE A 29 -32.27 46.17 27.58
N SER A 30 -32.45 47.24 26.81
CA SER A 30 -32.16 47.27 25.37
C SER A 30 -30.70 46.92 25.05
N GLU A 31 -29.74 47.46 25.82
CA GLU A 31 -28.33 47.12 25.70
C GLU A 31 -28.06 45.62 25.98
N ARG A 32 -28.65 45.10 27.05
CA ARG A 32 -28.50 43.68 27.44
C ARG A 32 -29.14 42.73 26.44
N ASP A 33 -30.30 43.07 25.88
CA ASP A 33 -30.94 42.29 24.83
C ASP A 33 -30.06 42.24 23.57
N GLY A 34 -29.39 43.34 23.23
CA GLY A 34 -28.39 43.38 22.17
C GLY A 34 -27.18 42.48 22.44
N GLU A 35 -26.66 42.48 23.66
CA GLU A 35 -25.56 41.59 24.08
C GLU A 35 -25.97 40.11 24.01
N ILE A 36 -27.17 39.76 24.50
CA ILE A 36 -27.72 38.41 24.47
C ILE A 36 -27.87 37.93 23.03
N ALA A 37 -28.44 38.75 22.15
CA ALA A 37 -28.55 38.42 20.73
C ALA A 37 -27.16 38.18 20.09
N GLY A 38 -26.18 39.02 20.43
CA GLY A 38 -24.80 38.87 19.98
C GLY A 38 -24.14 37.57 20.47
N LEU A 39 -24.35 37.19 21.73
CA LEU A 39 -23.82 35.95 22.30
C LEU A 39 -24.50 34.73 21.68
N ASN A 40 -25.82 34.75 21.50
CA ASN A 40 -26.56 33.66 20.85
C ASN A 40 -26.06 33.40 19.42
N ASN A 41 -25.77 34.45 18.65
CA ASN A 41 -25.18 34.30 17.33
C ASN A 41 -23.79 33.65 17.36
N LYS A 42 -22.97 33.98 18.36
CA LYS A 42 -21.64 33.35 18.54
C LYS A 42 -21.77 31.88 18.93
N ILE A 43 -22.71 31.54 19.82
CA ILE A 43 -23.01 30.16 20.22
C ILE A 43 -23.42 29.34 18.98
N ALA A 44 -24.39 29.81 18.21
CA ALA A 44 -24.84 29.12 17.00
C ALA A 44 -23.71 28.88 15.99
N THR A 45 -22.81 29.86 15.84
CA THR A 45 -21.61 29.72 14.98
C THR A 45 -20.67 28.64 15.51
N LEU A 46 -20.38 28.65 16.82
CA LEU A 46 -19.49 27.67 17.45
C LEU A 46 -20.08 26.25 17.37
N GLU A 47 -21.38 26.09 17.63
CA GLU A 47 -22.09 24.82 17.47
C GLU A 47 -21.96 24.29 16.04
N GLY A 48 -22.14 25.15 15.04
CA GLY A 48 -21.91 24.79 13.64
C GLY A 48 -20.49 24.32 13.36
N THR A 49 -19.48 24.98 13.94
CA THR A 49 -18.07 24.55 13.80
C THR A 49 -17.79 23.21 14.49
N ILE A 50 -18.38 22.97 15.67
CA ILE A 50 -18.21 21.72 16.42
C ILE A 50 -18.82 20.56 15.64
N LEU A 51 -20.03 20.74 15.09
CA LEU A 51 -20.66 19.73 14.23
C LEU A 51 -19.82 19.44 13.00
N GLY A 52 -19.31 20.49 12.34
CA GLY A 52 -18.40 20.34 11.19
C GLY A 52 -17.12 19.58 11.54
N HIS A 53 -16.51 19.85 12.70
CA HIS A 53 -15.35 19.10 13.18
C HIS A 53 -15.71 17.62 13.45
N GLY A 54 -16.86 17.35 14.07
CA GLY A 54 -17.34 15.98 14.31
C GLY A 54 -17.50 15.17 13.01
N ASP A 55 -18.04 15.78 11.96
CA ASP A 55 -18.14 15.15 10.64
C ASP A 55 -16.76 14.84 10.04
N THR A 56 -15.80 15.77 10.19
CA THR A 56 -14.42 15.53 9.70
C THR A 56 -13.70 14.44 10.49
N GLU A 57 -13.89 14.38 11.81
CA GLU A 57 -13.30 13.37 12.67
C GLU A 57 -13.83 11.98 12.31
N LYS A 58 -15.15 11.84 12.12
CA LYS A 58 -15.76 10.59 11.65
C LYS A 58 -15.18 10.14 10.32
N LYS A 59 -15.09 11.05 9.35
CA LYS A 59 -14.52 10.73 8.03
C LYS A 59 -13.07 10.28 8.11
N LEU A 60 -12.25 10.91 8.96
CA LEU A 60 -10.87 10.50 9.18
C LEU A 60 -10.80 9.13 9.88
N GLY A 61 -11.66 8.87 10.86
CA GLY A 61 -11.80 7.56 11.50
C GLY A 61 -12.12 6.45 10.50
N ASP A 62 -13.11 6.66 9.63
CA ASP A 62 -13.47 5.70 8.57
C ASP A 62 -12.28 5.45 7.62
N GLN A 63 -11.54 6.50 7.25
CA GLN A 63 -10.34 6.36 6.41
C GLN A 63 -9.21 5.59 7.09
N MET A 64 -9.01 5.76 8.40
CA MET A 64 -8.03 4.98 9.14
C MET A 64 -8.40 3.50 9.18
N ALA A 65 -9.67 3.18 9.46
CA ALA A 65 -10.15 1.80 9.49
C ALA A 65 -9.93 1.09 8.13
N VAL A 66 -10.19 1.78 7.02
CA VAL A 66 -9.92 1.24 5.67
C VAL A 66 -8.42 0.98 5.46
N ARG A 67 -7.55 1.92 5.86
CA ARG A 67 -6.10 1.74 5.72
C ARG A 67 -5.56 0.63 6.61
N GLU A 68 -6.09 0.46 7.81
CA GLU A 68 -5.70 -0.60 8.74
C GLU A 68 -6.05 -1.97 8.18
N ALA A 69 -7.25 -2.12 7.60
CA ALA A 69 -7.64 -3.34 6.88
C ALA A 69 -6.73 -3.64 5.66
N GLU A 70 -6.28 -2.60 4.95
CA GLU A 70 -5.34 -2.76 3.83
C GLU A 70 -3.94 -3.19 4.30
N ILE A 71 -3.45 -2.60 5.40
CA ILE A 71 -2.18 -3.00 6.04
C ILE A 71 -2.23 -4.46 6.48
N ASP A 72 -3.33 -4.90 7.08
CA ASP A 72 -3.51 -6.30 7.48
C ASP A 72 -3.49 -7.25 6.29
N LYS A 73 -4.16 -6.87 5.18
CA LYS A 73 -4.14 -7.65 3.94
C LYS A 73 -2.72 -7.76 3.39
N LEU A 74 -2.01 -6.64 3.28
CA LEU A 74 -0.63 -6.62 2.77
C LEU A 74 0.32 -7.42 3.66
N SER A 75 0.16 -7.31 4.99
CA SER A 75 0.96 -8.08 5.94
C SER A 75 0.77 -9.59 5.77
N LYS A 76 -0.47 -10.05 5.59
CA LYS A 76 -0.77 -11.46 5.29
C LYS A 76 -0.13 -11.91 3.97
N THR A 77 -0.18 -11.07 2.93
CA THR A 77 0.48 -11.40 1.66
C THR A 77 1.99 -11.51 1.83
N LEU A 78 2.63 -10.61 2.58
CA LEU A 78 4.08 -10.64 2.82
C LEU A 78 4.49 -11.94 3.53
N VAL A 79 3.75 -12.35 4.56
CA VAL A 79 3.99 -13.63 5.26
C VAL A 79 3.88 -14.82 4.29
N SER A 80 2.85 -14.86 3.45
CA SER A 80 2.67 -15.93 2.45
C SER A 80 3.81 -15.96 1.43
N LEU A 81 4.20 -14.81 0.90
CA LEU A 81 5.32 -14.71 -0.04
C LEU A 81 6.64 -15.17 0.62
N ASN A 82 6.88 -14.76 1.86
CA ASN A 82 8.09 -15.14 2.58
C ASN A 82 8.16 -16.65 2.83
N GLN A 83 7.03 -17.29 3.17
CA GLN A 83 6.95 -18.75 3.28
C GLN A 83 7.27 -19.44 1.95
N SER A 84 6.70 -18.94 0.85
CA SER A 84 6.97 -19.48 -0.49
C SER A 84 8.45 -19.35 -0.90
N LEU A 85 9.10 -18.23 -0.56
CA LEU A 85 10.54 -18.04 -0.76
C LEU A 85 11.35 -19.04 0.06
N GLN A 86 11.03 -19.22 1.34
CA GLN A 86 11.69 -20.18 2.21
C GLN A 86 11.55 -21.62 1.67
N ASP A 87 10.37 -21.99 1.19
CA ASP A 87 10.13 -23.30 0.57
C ASP A 87 10.98 -23.47 -0.70
N ARG A 88 11.09 -22.43 -1.54
CA ARG A 88 11.96 -22.45 -2.72
C ARG A 88 13.43 -22.57 -2.36
N ASP A 89 13.89 -21.84 -1.35
CA ASP A 89 15.28 -21.89 -0.90
C ASP A 89 15.63 -23.28 -0.37
N SER A 90 14.71 -23.92 0.37
CA SER A 90 14.89 -25.30 0.83
C SER A 90 14.99 -26.30 -0.34
N LYS A 91 14.19 -26.12 -1.40
CA LYS A 91 14.26 -26.94 -2.62
C LYS A 91 15.56 -26.71 -3.40
N LEU A 92 16.01 -25.47 -3.50
CA LEU A 92 17.28 -25.14 -4.15
C LEU A 92 18.47 -25.72 -3.37
N ALA A 93 18.44 -25.70 -2.04
CA ALA A 93 19.44 -26.35 -1.21
C ALA A 93 19.45 -27.88 -1.45
N ALA A 94 18.28 -28.52 -1.45
CA ALA A 94 18.16 -29.95 -1.72
C ALA A 94 18.70 -30.33 -3.12
N LEU A 95 18.32 -29.60 -4.17
CA LEU A 95 18.87 -29.79 -5.52
C LEU A 95 20.38 -29.50 -5.59
N GLY A 96 20.83 -28.51 -4.82
CA GLY A 96 22.24 -28.16 -4.66
C GLY A 96 23.07 -29.25 -3.98
N ASP A 97 22.47 -30.04 -3.09
CA ASP A 97 23.08 -31.22 -2.45
C ASP A 97 22.99 -32.47 -3.35
N GLU A 98 21.91 -32.60 -4.13
CA GLU A 98 21.73 -33.69 -5.10
C GLU A 98 22.68 -33.58 -6.29
N MET A 99 22.97 -32.37 -6.80
CA MET A 99 23.93 -32.18 -7.90
C MET A 99 25.32 -32.76 -7.60
N PRO A 100 26.01 -32.46 -6.49
CA PRO A 100 27.29 -33.06 -6.17
C PRO A 100 27.17 -34.54 -5.86
N ALA A 101 26.03 -35.05 -5.36
CA ALA A 101 25.82 -36.49 -5.23
C ALA A 101 25.70 -37.18 -6.60
N ALA A 102 24.95 -36.60 -7.53
CA ALA A 102 24.79 -37.09 -8.90
C ALA A 102 26.08 -36.94 -9.73
N VAL A 103 26.80 -35.81 -9.58
CA VAL A 103 28.10 -35.59 -10.20
C VAL A 103 29.15 -36.54 -9.59
N ARG A 104 29.16 -36.76 -8.27
CA ARG A 104 30.02 -37.78 -7.66
C ARG A 104 29.64 -39.19 -8.12
N ALA A 105 28.36 -39.53 -8.20
CA ALA A 105 27.89 -40.82 -8.69
C ALA A 105 28.25 -41.05 -10.17
N ALA A 106 28.15 -40.02 -11.01
CA ALA A 106 28.62 -40.06 -12.39
C ALA A 106 30.16 -40.15 -12.47
N ASN A 107 30.88 -39.52 -11.54
CA ASN A 107 32.34 -39.55 -11.46
C ASN A 107 32.90 -40.85 -10.82
N ILE A 108 32.06 -41.76 -10.31
CA ILE A 108 32.48 -43.13 -9.92
C ILE A 108 32.78 -44.01 -11.15
N GLY A 109 32.38 -43.58 -12.36
CA GLY A 109 32.90 -44.14 -13.62
C GLY A 109 34.20 -43.49 -14.11
N GLY A 110 34.57 -42.34 -13.55
CA GLY A 110 35.77 -41.57 -13.84
C GLY A 110 36.77 -41.72 -12.70
N GLY A 111 37.40 -42.89 -12.60
CA GLY A 111 38.57 -43.06 -11.73
C GLY A 111 39.56 -41.93 -12.03
N ASP A 112 40.13 -41.37 -10.96
CA ASP A 112 41.14 -40.31 -10.94
C ASP A 112 41.91 -40.25 -12.28
N PRO A 113 41.94 -39.10 -12.99
CA PRO A 113 42.61 -39.02 -14.29
C PRO A 113 44.03 -39.60 -14.27
N GLU A 114 44.70 -39.55 -13.11
CA GLU A 114 46.00 -40.18 -12.88
C GLU A 114 45.93 -41.72 -12.91
N VAL A 115 44.93 -42.33 -12.27
CA VAL A 115 44.67 -43.78 -12.30
C VAL A 115 44.21 -44.24 -13.68
N ALA A 116 43.38 -43.47 -14.38
CA ALA A 116 42.99 -43.74 -15.76
C ALA A 116 44.21 -43.72 -16.69
N GLN A 117 45.07 -42.71 -16.53
CA GLN A 117 46.31 -42.57 -17.28
C GLN A 117 47.30 -43.70 -16.97
N ASP A 118 47.43 -44.11 -15.71
CA ASP A 118 48.31 -45.22 -15.31
C ASP A 118 47.79 -46.57 -15.79
N ARG A 119 46.47 -46.77 -15.81
CA ARG A 119 45.86 -47.95 -16.44
C ARG A 119 46.12 -47.97 -17.94
N LEU A 120 46.06 -46.81 -18.61
CA LEU A 120 46.39 -46.67 -20.02
C LEU A 120 47.86 -46.97 -20.29
N LYS A 121 48.78 -46.44 -19.47
CA LYS A 121 50.23 -46.74 -19.56
C LYS A 121 50.52 -48.22 -19.39
N ARG A 122 49.89 -48.89 -18.40
CA ARG A 122 50.01 -50.35 -18.21
C ARG A 122 49.49 -51.11 -19.42
N ARG A 123 48.32 -50.74 -19.93
CA ARG A 123 47.72 -51.37 -21.12
C ARG A 123 48.61 -51.19 -22.36
N ILE A 124 49.21 -50.02 -22.54
CA ILE A 124 50.17 -49.74 -23.62
C ILE A 124 51.39 -50.66 -23.48
N ALA A 125 51.98 -50.74 -22.28
CA ALA A 125 53.13 -51.61 -22.04
C ALA A 125 52.81 -53.10 -22.29
N GLU A 126 51.63 -53.57 -21.85
CA GLU A 126 51.14 -54.91 -22.14
C GLU A 126 50.94 -55.15 -23.63
N LEU A 127 50.37 -54.20 -24.36
CA LEU A 127 50.17 -54.30 -25.81
C LEU A 127 51.51 -54.28 -26.57
N THR A 128 52.49 -53.51 -26.11
CA THR A 128 53.84 -53.51 -26.68
C THR A 128 54.50 -54.88 -26.48
N ASN A 129 54.44 -55.42 -25.27
CA ASN A 129 54.97 -56.74 -24.96
C ASN A 129 54.25 -57.85 -25.77
N LEU A 130 52.92 -57.79 -25.87
CA LEU A 130 52.15 -58.68 -26.75
C LEU A 130 52.56 -58.50 -28.23
N SER A 131 52.86 -57.29 -28.68
CA SER A 131 53.29 -57.04 -30.07
C SER A 131 54.69 -57.61 -30.34
N GLU A 132 55.59 -57.53 -29.37
CA GLU A 132 56.90 -58.19 -29.41
C GLU A 132 56.73 -59.71 -29.42
N GLN A 133 55.87 -60.24 -28.55
CA GLN A 133 55.56 -61.67 -28.49
C GLN A 133 54.92 -62.17 -29.79
N ILE A 134 54.00 -61.42 -30.39
CA ILE A 134 53.40 -61.74 -31.70
C ILE A 134 54.45 -61.65 -32.80
N SER A 135 55.36 -60.68 -32.76
CA SER A 135 56.44 -60.55 -33.74
C SER A 135 57.38 -61.75 -33.66
N HIS A 136 57.79 -62.15 -32.45
CA HIS A 136 58.54 -63.38 -32.24
C HIS A 136 57.74 -64.63 -32.64
N GLN A 137 56.45 -64.71 -32.31
CA GLN A 137 55.59 -65.80 -32.77
C GLN A 137 55.50 -65.84 -34.29
N ARG A 138 55.47 -64.69 -34.98
CA ARG A 138 55.47 -64.64 -36.45
C ARG A 138 56.82 -65.00 -37.04
N GLU A 139 57.94 -64.67 -36.40
CA GLU A 139 59.26 -65.17 -36.80
C GLU A 139 59.35 -66.69 -36.62
N THR A 140 58.85 -67.23 -35.51
CA THR A 140 58.84 -68.68 -35.24
C THR A 140 57.79 -69.43 -36.05
N SER A 141 56.63 -68.82 -36.35
CA SER A 141 55.54 -69.41 -37.15
C SER A 141 55.69 -69.15 -38.64
N SER A 142 56.51 -68.18 -39.07
CA SER A 142 57.03 -68.10 -40.45
C SER A 142 57.88 -69.32 -40.78
N LEU A 143 58.44 -70.00 -39.76
CA LEU A 143 59.06 -71.32 -39.91
C LEU A 143 58.07 -72.48 -39.77
N VAL A 144 56.84 -72.25 -39.27
CA VAL A 144 55.87 -73.31 -38.94
C VAL A 144 54.42 -72.82 -39.15
N GLY A 145 53.86 -73.07 -40.33
CA GLY A 145 52.41 -73.34 -40.45
C GLY A 145 51.56 -72.37 -41.26
N ALA A 146 51.41 -72.68 -42.54
CA ALA A 146 50.17 -72.42 -43.27
C ALA A 146 49.06 -73.34 -42.73
N GLY A 147 47.89 -72.79 -42.38
CA GLY A 147 46.66 -73.59 -42.30
C GLY A 147 45.64 -73.16 -41.23
N LEU A 148 44.54 -72.55 -41.71
CA LEU A 148 43.13 -72.65 -41.23
C LEU A 148 42.83 -72.06 -39.82
N GLY A 149 41.75 -71.35 -39.54
CA GLY A 149 40.48 -71.12 -40.21
C GLY A 149 39.43 -70.84 -39.11
N THR A 150 38.78 -69.68 -39.17
CA THR A 150 37.90 -69.04 -38.17
C THR A 150 36.43 -69.49 -38.25
N GLY A 151 35.69 -69.40 -37.14
CA GLY A 151 34.23 -69.49 -37.13
C GLY A 151 33.53 -68.59 -36.10
N THR A 152 32.30 -68.16 -36.44
CA THR A 152 31.06 -68.26 -35.62
C THR A 152 30.32 -66.96 -35.19
N LEU A 153 29.03 -66.89 -35.62
CA LEU A 153 27.73 -66.36 -35.05
C LEU A 153 27.62 -64.90 -34.52
N LEU A 154 26.66 -64.05 -34.93
CA LEU A 154 25.16 -64.04 -34.90
C LEU A 154 24.53 -63.73 -33.52
N VAL A 155 23.89 -62.55 -33.33
CA VAL A 155 22.77 -62.29 -32.38
C VAL A 155 21.90 -61.09 -32.83
N LYS A 156 20.57 -61.22 -32.65
CA LYS A 156 19.47 -60.24 -32.87
C LYS A 156 18.82 -59.92 -31.51
N PRO A 157 18.30 -58.70 -31.20
CA PRO A 157 17.51 -58.48 -29.98
C PRO A 157 16.00 -58.31 -30.23
N SER A 158 15.28 -58.72 -29.18
CA SER A 158 13.83 -58.87 -29.02
C SER A 158 13.17 -57.60 -28.47
N GLY A 159 11.90 -57.36 -28.83
CA GLY A 159 11.09 -56.25 -28.36
C GLY A 159 10.11 -56.63 -27.25
N SER A 160 9.85 -55.70 -26.33
CA SER A 160 8.69 -55.68 -25.43
C SER A 160 8.65 -54.34 -24.68
N ASN A 161 7.68 -53.46 -24.96
CA ASN A 161 7.29 -52.31 -24.10
C ASN A 161 6.11 -51.52 -24.69
N THR A 162 4.90 -52.07 -24.65
CA THR A 162 3.67 -51.35 -25.09
C THR A 162 2.69 -51.04 -23.95
N VAL A 163 2.89 -51.61 -22.76
CA VAL A 163 1.93 -51.50 -21.64
C VAL A 163 2.11 -50.21 -20.82
N SER A 164 3.34 -49.70 -20.69
CA SER A 164 3.62 -48.46 -19.94
C SER A 164 3.09 -47.18 -20.59
N VAL A 165 2.86 -47.20 -21.91
CA VAL A 165 2.47 -46.02 -22.69
C VAL A 165 0.98 -45.67 -22.49
N ILE A 166 0.14 -46.65 -22.15
CA ILE A 166 -1.30 -46.46 -22.01
C ILE A 166 -1.64 -45.76 -20.68
N GLU A 167 -0.98 -46.13 -19.59
CA GLU A 167 -1.18 -45.50 -18.27
C GLU A 167 -0.71 -44.05 -18.23
N THR A 168 0.35 -43.72 -18.97
CA THR A 168 0.82 -42.33 -19.07
C THR A 168 -0.14 -41.44 -19.84
N LYS A 169 -0.92 -41.99 -20.78
CA LYS A 169 -1.88 -41.23 -21.57
C LYS A 169 -3.08 -40.78 -20.74
N GLN A 170 -3.63 -41.66 -19.91
CA GLN A 170 -4.79 -41.33 -19.06
C GLN A 170 -4.46 -40.25 -18.03
N LYS A 171 -3.28 -40.30 -17.42
CA LYS A 171 -2.81 -39.27 -16.48
C LYS A 171 -2.59 -37.89 -17.14
N LEU A 172 -2.31 -37.86 -18.44
CA LEU A 172 -2.17 -36.61 -19.17
C LEU A 172 -3.53 -36.02 -19.53
N GLU A 173 -4.50 -36.85 -19.91
CA GLU A 173 -5.87 -36.41 -20.19
C GLU A 173 -6.55 -35.81 -18.94
N GLU A 174 -6.35 -36.40 -17.76
CA GLU A 174 -6.87 -35.86 -16.49
C GLU A 174 -6.26 -34.49 -16.13
N LYS A 175 -4.95 -34.33 -16.31
CA LYS A 175 -4.26 -33.05 -16.07
C LYS A 175 -4.68 -31.95 -17.04
N ILE A 176 -5.01 -32.31 -18.27
CA ILE A 176 -5.52 -31.34 -19.26
C ILE A 176 -6.91 -30.85 -18.83
N ALA A 177 -7.79 -31.76 -18.38
CA ALA A 177 -9.12 -31.38 -17.91
C ALA A 177 -9.08 -30.47 -16.67
N GLU A 178 -8.17 -30.75 -15.72
CA GLU A 178 -7.98 -29.90 -14.52
C GLU A 178 -7.49 -28.50 -14.90
N ALA A 179 -6.51 -28.41 -15.81
CA ALA A 179 -6.00 -27.14 -16.30
C ALA A 179 -7.06 -26.33 -17.07
N GLU A 180 -7.94 -26.98 -17.84
CA GLU A 180 -9.06 -26.31 -18.53
C GLU A 180 -10.08 -25.75 -17.53
N GLN A 181 -10.37 -26.48 -16.45
CA GLN A 181 -11.27 -26.03 -15.40
C GLN A 181 -10.70 -24.82 -14.64
N GLU A 182 -9.42 -24.87 -14.26
CA GLU A 182 -8.73 -23.74 -13.62
C GLU A 182 -8.71 -22.50 -14.52
N ASN A 183 -8.47 -22.69 -15.82
CA ASN A 183 -8.48 -21.59 -16.78
C ASN A 183 -9.87 -20.95 -16.92
N SER A 184 -10.94 -21.76 -16.87
CA SER A 184 -12.32 -21.23 -16.85
C SER A 184 -12.59 -20.38 -15.61
N VAL A 185 -12.17 -20.83 -14.43
CA VAL A 185 -12.35 -20.10 -13.17
C VAL A 185 -11.59 -18.76 -13.20
N LEU A 186 -10.36 -18.77 -13.72
CA LEU A 186 -9.56 -17.55 -13.85
C LEU A 186 -10.18 -16.56 -14.84
N GLN A 187 -10.76 -17.03 -15.95
CA GLN A 187 -11.46 -16.15 -16.89
C GLN A 187 -12.68 -15.48 -16.25
N ASP A 188 -13.44 -16.20 -15.43
CA ASP A 188 -14.61 -15.64 -14.76
C ASP A 188 -14.21 -14.62 -13.68
N GLU A 189 -13.11 -14.87 -12.95
CA GLU A 189 -12.58 -13.90 -11.98
C GLU A 189 -12.05 -12.64 -12.67
N ILE A 190 -11.39 -12.75 -13.83
CA ILE A 190 -10.96 -11.59 -14.62
C ILE A 190 -12.17 -10.74 -15.04
N LYS A 191 -13.24 -11.36 -15.57
CA LYS A 191 -14.46 -10.64 -15.95
C LYS A 191 -15.08 -9.91 -14.75
N ARG A 192 -15.16 -10.57 -13.61
CA ARG A 192 -15.67 -9.99 -12.36
C ARG A 192 -14.83 -8.78 -11.92
N LEU A 193 -13.51 -8.87 -12.04
CA LEU A 193 -12.61 -7.75 -11.74
C LEU A 193 -12.83 -6.59 -12.71
N ASP A 194 -12.94 -6.84 -14.02
CA ASP A 194 -13.19 -5.80 -15.02
C ASP A 194 -14.52 -5.07 -14.77
N GLU A 195 -15.58 -5.79 -14.38
CA GLU A 195 -16.87 -5.21 -13.99
C GLU A 195 -16.74 -4.32 -12.74
N ALA A 196 -16.06 -4.81 -11.70
CA ALA A 196 -15.83 -4.05 -10.46
C ALA A 196 -14.98 -2.79 -10.70
N TRP A 197 -13.97 -2.88 -11.57
CA TRP A 197 -13.16 -1.74 -11.97
C TRP A 197 -13.96 -0.72 -12.77
N SER A 198 -14.79 -1.18 -13.71
CA SER A 198 -15.68 -0.32 -14.49
C SER A 198 -16.69 0.42 -13.61
N GLU A 199 -17.25 -0.26 -12.61
CA GLU A 199 -18.14 0.36 -11.63
C GLU A 199 -17.44 1.44 -10.80
N LYS A 200 -16.21 1.15 -10.34
CA LYS A 200 -15.40 2.12 -9.59
C LYS A 200 -15.04 3.35 -10.42
N LEU A 201 -14.74 3.17 -11.70
CA LEU A 201 -14.52 4.28 -12.65
C LEU A 201 -15.80 5.12 -12.84
N ALA A 202 -16.96 4.48 -12.97
CA ALA A 202 -18.24 5.18 -13.08
C ALA A 202 -18.57 5.97 -11.78
N GLN A 203 -18.26 5.42 -10.61
CA GLN A 203 -18.42 6.11 -9.32
C GLN A 203 -17.50 7.34 -9.23
N LEU A 204 -16.24 7.20 -9.66
CA LEU A 204 -15.29 8.31 -9.70
C LEU A 204 -15.75 9.42 -10.66
N GLN A 205 -16.25 9.06 -11.85
CA GLN A 205 -16.81 10.05 -12.80
C GLN A 205 -18.07 10.75 -12.26
N LYS A 206 -18.94 10.04 -11.53
CA LYS A 206 -20.10 10.64 -10.85
C LYS A 206 -19.67 11.60 -9.72
N SER A 207 -18.62 11.24 -8.98
CA SER A 207 -18.07 12.07 -7.89
C SER A 207 -17.20 13.24 -8.39
N GLY A 208 -16.70 13.15 -9.64
CA GLY A 208 -15.84 14.16 -10.28
C GLY A 208 -16.60 15.27 -11.00
N LYS A 209 -17.95 15.29 -10.98
CA LYS A 209 -18.70 16.46 -11.47
C LYS A 209 -18.41 17.67 -10.57
N PRO A 210 -17.83 18.75 -11.10
CA PRO A 210 -17.19 19.75 -10.29
C PRO A 210 -18.22 20.63 -9.57
N ARG A 211 -17.99 20.77 -8.27
CA ARG A 211 -18.52 21.80 -7.37
C ARG A 211 -18.15 23.24 -7.80
N GLU A 212 -17.54 23.42 -8.98
CA GLU A 212 -17.11 24.72 -9.53
C GLU A 212 -18.26 25.59 -10.04
N THR A 213 -19.39 25.02 -10.47
CA THR A 213 -20.52 25.85 -10.92
C THR A 213 -21.25 26.54 -9.76
N ALA A 214 -21.15 26.01 -8.54
CA ALA A 214 -21.73 26.63 -7.34
C ALA A 214 -20.85 27.75 -6.76
N VAL A 215 -19.52 27.69 -6.95
CA VAL A 215 -18.59 28.74 -6.50
C VAL A 215 -18.51 29.88 -7.51
N ALA A 216 -18.58 29.58 -8.82
CA ALA A 216 -18.62 30.61 -9.86
C ALA A 216 -19.89 31.47 -9.80
N ALA A 217 -21.07 30.88 -9.58
CA ALA A 217 -22.33 31.63 -9.47
C ALA A 217 -22.39 32.56 -8.24
N LYS A 218 -21.69 32.21 -7.15
CA LYS A 218 -21.62 33.03 -5.93
C LYS A 218 -20.60 34.18 -6.06
N ALA A 219 -19.55 34.00 -6.86
CA ALA A 219 -18.55 35.03 -7.15
C ALA A 219 -19.05 36.12 -8.11
N THR A 220 -19.87 35.79 -9.12
CA THR A 220 -20.47 36.78 -10.02
C THR A 220 -21.60 37.60 -9.38
N SER A 221 -22.33 37.03 -8.41
CA SER A 221 -23.36 37.76 -7.66
C SER A 221 -22.77 38.83 -6.72
N LEU A 222 -21.61 38.55 -6.11
CA LEU A 222 -20.94 39.52 -5.23
C LEU A 222 -20.26 40.68 -5.99
N ARG A 223 -19.88 40.48 -7.26
CA ARG A 223 -19.21 41.51 -8.08
C ARG A 223 -20.19 42.52 -8.69
N ARG A 224 -21.46 42.14 -8.92
CA ARG A 224 -22.51 43.04 -9.45
C ARG A 224 -23.08 44.03 -8.43
N LYS A 225 -23.03 43.73 -7.13
CA LYS A 225 -23.50 44.68 -6.08
C LYS A 225 -22.49 45.77 -5.72
N LYS A 226 -21.22 45.65 -6.12
CA LYS A 226 -20.15 46.62 -5.76
C LYS A 226 -19.86 47.67 -6.84
N THR A 227 -20.47 47.56 -8.03
CA THR A 227 -20.21 48.46 -9.17
C THR A 227 -21.28 49.54 -9.39
N HIS A 228 -22.20 49.76 -8.44
CA HIS A 228 -23.20 50.84 -8.52
C HIS A 228 -23.10 51.92 -7.44
N ALA A 229 -22.00 51.94 -6.66
CA ALA A 229 -21.86 52.89 -5.54
C ALA A 229 -20.65 53.85 -5.65
N ARG A 230 -19.99 53.98 -6.81
CA ARG A 230 -18.84 54.90 -6.92
C ARG A 230 -18.60 55.38 -8.35
N SER A 231 -19.36 56.37 -8.77
CA SER A 231 -19.06 57.20 -9.95
C SER A 231 -19.45 58.65 -9.68
N ALA A 232 -18.65 59.33 -8.86
CA ALA A 232 -18.53 60.79 -8.81
C ALA A 232 -17.29 61.13 -7.97
N ALA A 233 -16.17 61.45 -8.63
CA ALA A 233 -15.16 62.44 -8.21
C ALA A 233 -13.86 62.28 -9.02
N SER A 234 -13.46 63.38 -9.63
CA SER A 234 -12.29 63.63 -10.48
C SER A 234 -10.93 63.49 -9.76
N PRO A 235 -9.80 63.52 -10.52
CA PRO A 235 -8.47 63.12 -10.03
C PRO A 235 -7.64 64.32 -9.58
N MET A 236 -6.83 64.16 -8.53
CA MET A 236 -5.69 65.06 -8.26
C MET A 236 -4.49 64.28 -7.69
N SER A 237 -3.37 64.46 -8.39
CA SER A 237 -1.97 64.51 -7.96
C SER A 237 -1.41 63.61 -6.85
N SER A 238 -0.40 62.84 -7.24
CA SER A 238 0.72 62.34 -6.41
C SER A 238 1.40 63.48 -5.63
N PRO A 239 2.12 63.19 -4.51
CA PRO A 239 3.51 62.74 -4.66
C PRO A 239 4.02 61.71 -3.63
N LEU A 240 5.08 61.03 -4.07
CA LEU A 240 6.12 60.28 -3.34
C LEU A 240 6.25 60.61 -1.85
N HIS A 241 6.37 59.60 -0.98
CA HIS A 241 7.29 59.59 0.17
C HIS A 241 7.65 58.15 0.56
N SER A 242 8.96 57.90 0.55
CA SER A 242 9.66 56.74 1.10
C SER A 242 9.56 56.76 2.63
N ALA A 243 9.15 55.64 3.24
CA ALA A 243 9.36 55.42 4.66
C ALA A 243 9.53 53.91 4.96
N SER A 244 10.78 53.58 5.24
CA SER A 244 11.28 52.35 5.86
C SER A 244 10.74 52.19 7.29
N VAL A 245 10.22 51.01 7.66
CA VAL A 245 10.00 50.59 9.06
C VAL A 245 10.22 49.08 9.20
N PRO A 246 10.89 48.58 10.27
CA PRO A 246 11.56 47.28 10.27
C PRO A 246 10.71 46.11 10.81
N PHE A 247 11.04 44.92 10.31
CA PHE A 247 10.57 43.63 10.79
C PHE A 247 11.08 43.33 12.22
N LYS A 248 10.19 43.29 13.22
CA LYS A 248 10.48 42.70 14.53
C LYS A 248 10.33 41.19 14.46
N ARG A 249 11.45 40.48 14.65
CA ARG A 249 11.49 39.05 14.98
C ARG A 249 10.84 38.83 16.36
N ILE A 250 9.88 37.91 16.44
CA ILE A 250 9.46 37.31 17.71
C ILE A 250 10.03 35.90 17.76
N SER A 251 10.85 35.69 18.78
CA SER A 251 11.50 34.44 19.16
C SER A 251 10.60 33.58 20.05
N ALA A 252 10.71 32.26 19.82
CA ALA A 252 10.52 31.11 20.70
C ALA A 252 9.76 31.26 22.04
N ALA A 253 8.76 30.40 22.25
CA ALA A 253 8.38 29.92 23.57
C ALA A 253 8.14 28.41 23.58
N LYS A 254 9.03 27.74 24.32
CA LYS A 254 9.09 26.32 24.67
C LYS A 254 7.97 25.98 25.65
N ALA A 255 7.02 25.12 25.29
CA ALA A 255 6.04 24.58 26.24
C ALA A 255 6.41 23.14 26.64
N ARG A 256 6.54 22.96 27.95
CA ARG A 256 7.05 21.78 28.64
C ARG A 256 6.01 20.65 28.71
N SER A 257 6.52 19.45 28.50
CA SER A 257 5.99 18.16 28.95
C SER A 257 5.45 18.20 30.39
N ARG A 258 4.20 17.75 30.58
CA ARG A 258 3.65 17.36 31.88
C ARG A 258 3.23 15.89 31.81
N LYS A 259 3.94 15.05 32.57
CA LYS A 259 3.54 13.67 32.92
C LYS A 259 2.27 13.71 33.79
N PRO A 260 1.32 12.77 33.64
CA PRO A 260 0.30 12.53 34.64
C PRO A 260 0.82 11.60 35.74
N ALA A 261 0.58 12.01 36.99
CA ALA A 261 0.87 11.27 38.20
C ALA A 261 -0.17 10.16 38.45
N ALA A 262 0.32 9.04 38.96
CA ALA A 262 -0.44 7.88 39.39
C ALA A 262 -1.48 8.23 40.47
N LYS A 263 -2.71 7.73 40.32
CA LYS A 263 -3.65 7.57 41.43
C LYS A 263 -3.72 6.07 41.77
N ARG A 264 -3.13 5.72 42.91
CA ARG A 264 -3.45 4.51 43.67
C ARG A 264 -4.86 4.71 44.26
N SER A 265 -5.78 3.80 43.98
CA SER A 265 -7.04 3.67 44.71
C SER A 265 -6.99 2.34 45.45
N ASN A 266 -6.71 2.41 46.74
CA ASN A 266 -7.01 1.37 47.72
C ASN A 266 -8.36 1.74 48.36
N GLN A 267 -9.33 0.83 48.33
CA GLN A 267 -10.48 0.69 49.24
C GLN A 267 -11.04 -0.72 48.96
N CYS A 268 -10.87 -1.73 49.83
CA CYS A 268 -11.55 -1.99 51.10
C CYS A 268 -13.07 -2.03 51.00
N ALA A 269 -13.63 -3.22 50.82
CA ALA A 269 -14.58 -3.89 51.72
C ALA A 269 -14.77 -5.34 51.23
#